data_AF-A0A920KN60-F1
#
_entry.id   AF-A0A920KN60-F1
#
_cell.length_a   1.000
_cell.length_b   1.000
_cell.length_c   1.000
_cell.angle_alpha   90.00
_cell.angle_beta   90.00
_cell.angle_gamma   90.00
#
_symmetry.space_group_name_H-M   'P 1'
#
loop_
_entity.id
_entity.type
_entity.pdbx_description
1 polymer ?
#
loop_
_entity_poly.entity_id
_entity_poly.type
_entity_poly.pdbx_seq_one_letter_code
_entity_poly.pdbx_strand_id
1 'polypeptide(L)'
;MRSSAFISQSLLTWSGPAVDSESDTLAAGNTNGNVRMYAPNPYQSGSSVSHFDTVVEPSELMEPFKVARAATNFHLTRHAMRDIGWITLPEPPVIALDSVTTNSLTLSITPPNHTGESLAKLYSAMRATSVTSASTTITVSGLSQGAQYDCYGWSNTAVGQSDPSNLIRR
;
A
#
# COMPACT_ATOMS: atom_id res chain seq x y z
N MET A 1 2.09 3.21 35.11
CA MET A 1 2.90 4.25 34.42
C MET A 1 3.88 3.55 33.51
N ARG A 2 3.80 3.74 32.17
CA ARG A 2 4.53 3.01 31.11
C ARG A 2 4.39 1.47 31.11
N SER A 3 4.67 0.78 32.21
CA SER A 3 4.51 -0.68 32.36
C SER A 3 3.12 -1.22 32.01
N SER A 4 2.07 -0.49 32.39
CA SER A 4 0.68 -0.83 32.07
C SER A 4 0.35 -0.70 30.57
N ALA A 5 1.05 0.17 29.84
CA ALA A 5 0.86 0.31 28.39
C ALA A 5 1.51 -0.84 27.62
N PHE A 6 2.65 -1.35 28.09
CA PHE A 6 3.39 -2.45 27.45
C PHE A 6 2.71 -3.83 27.57
N ILE A 7 1.65 -3.93 28.36
CA ILE A 7 0.84 -5.15 28.54
C ILE A 7 -0.63 -4.94 28.12
N SER A 8 -0.93 -3.80 27.51
CA SER A 8 -2.29 -3.40 27.13
C SER A 8 -2.65 -3.97 25.76
N GLN A 9 -2.80 -5.30 25.72
CA GLN A 9 -2.95 -6.15 24.52
C GLN A 9 -3.80 -5.56 23.38
N SER A 10 -4.86 -4.82 23.67
CA SER A 10 -5.75 -4.24 22.64
C SER A 10 -5.75 -2.71 22.57
N LEU A 11 -5.12 -2.01 23.52
CA LEU A 11 -5.16 -0.54 23.60
C LEU A 11 -3.83 0.13 23.25
N LEU A 12 -2.73 -0.63 23.15
CA LEU A 12 -1.50 -0.09 22.61
C LEU A 12 -1.61 -0.06 21.08
N THR A 13 -1.57 1.13 20.51
CA THR A 13 -1.63 1.34 19.06
C THR A 13 -0.48 2.22 18.59
N TRP A 14 -0.14 2.12 17.31
CA TRP A 14 0.70 3.07 16.60
C TRP A 14 -0.08 4.38 16.43
N SER A 15 0.63 5.51 16.37
CA SER A 15 0.03 6.79 16.01
C SER A 15 0.97 7.46 15.03
N GLY A 16 0.55 7.51 13.78
CA GLY A 16 1.33 8.05 12.70
C GLY A 16 0.50 8.08 11.42
N PRO A 17 0.48 9.21 10.70
CA PRO A 17 -0.47 9.44 9.62
C PRO A 17 -0.35 8.42 8.49
N ALA A 18 0.84 7.89 8.21
CA ALA A 18 1.03 6.90 7.17
C ALA A 18 0.46 5.53 7.58
N VAL A 19 0.76 5.05 8.80
CA VAL A 19 0.19 3.77 9.25
C VAL A 19 -1.32 3.88 9.46
N ASP A 20 -1.82 5.02 9.94
CA ASP A 20 -3.23 5.24 10.21
C ASP A 20 -4.07 5.25 8.91
N SER A 21 -3.50 5.67 7.76
CA SER A 21 -4.19 5.62 6.46
C SER A 21 -4.47 4.20 5.97
N GLU A 22 -3.73 3.22 6.46
CA GLU A 22 -3.88 1.81 6.10
C GLU A 22 -4.77 1.05 7.08
N SER A 23 -5.19 1.68 8.18
CA SER A 23 -5.87 1.00 9.29
C SER A 23 -7.22 0.40 8.87
N ASP A 24 -7.90 0.99 7.89
CA ASP A 24 -9.18 0.51 7.33
C ASP A 24 -9.01 -0.66 6.35
N THR A 25 -7.79 -0.94 5.91
CA THR A 25 -7.48 -2.09 5.04
C THR A 25 -7.32 -3.40 5.80
N LEU A 26 -7.21 -3.31 7.14
CA LEU A 26 -6.97 -4.46 8.01
C LEU A 26 -8.26 -5.23 8.31
N ALA A 27 -8.17 -6.56 8.21
CA ALA A 27 -9.23 -7.46 8.66
C ALA A 27 -9.26 -7.61 10.20
N ALA A 28 -8.12 -7.42 10.87
CA ALA A 28 -7.99 -7.45 12.31
C ALA A 28 -6.79 -6.60 12.78
N GLY A 29 -6.74 -6.29 14.08
CA GLY A 29 -5.64 -5.51 14.66
C GLY A 29 -5.78 -3.99 14.54
N ASN A 30 -7.00 -3.48 14.41
CA ASN A 30 -7.32 -2.05 14.52
C ASN A 30 -8.01 -1.76 15.87
N THR A 31 -7.67 -0.64 16.49
CA THR A 31 -8.40 -0.03 17.60
C THR A 31 -8.59 1.46 17.32
N ASN A 32 -9.84 1.91 17.15
CA ASN A 32 -10.22 3.31 16.94
C ASN A 32 -9.51 4.01 15.76
N GLY A 33 -9.25 3.30 14.67
CA GLY A 33 -8.56 3.86 13.50
C GLY A 33 -7.03 3.83 13.60
N ASN A 34 -6.49 3.14 14.61
CA ASN A 34 -5.06 2.97 14.77
C ASN A 34 -4.68 1.49 14.79
N VAL A 35 -3.54 1.17 14.16
CA VAL A 35 -3.01 -0.20 14.10
C VAL A 35 -2.46 -0.61 15.48
N ARG A 36 -2.80 -1.81 15.94
CA ARG A 36 -2.34 -2.33 17.23
C ARG A 36 -0.86 -2.67 17.21
N MET A 37 -0.20 -2.37 18.33
CA MET A 37 1.19 -2.72 18.58
C MET A 37 1.27 -3.86 19.58
N TYR A 38 2.27 -4.72 19.41
CA TYR A 38 2.45 -5.88 20.26
C TYR A 38 2.73 -5.48 21.72
N ALA A 39 1.77 -5.80 22.59
CA ALA A 39 1.79 -5.51 24.02
C ALA A 39 1.39 -6.76 24.85
N PRO A 40 2.23 -7.80 24.90
CA PRO A 40 1.89 -9.07 25.54
C PRO A 40 1.73 -8.92 27.05
N ASN A 41 0.92 -9.80 27.64
CA ASN A 41 0.76 -9.94 29.09
C ASN A 41 1.00 -11.42 29.48
N PRO A 42 2.08 -11.77 30.19
CA PRO A 42 3.08 -10.87 30.79
C PRO A 42 4.02 -10.21 29.76
N TYR A 43 4.67 -9.11 30.19
CA TYR A 43 5.63 -8.36 29.38
C TYR A 43 6.79 -9.23 28.86
N GLN A 44 7.19 -9.02 27.60
CA GLN A 44 8.32 -9.69 26.97
C GLN A 44 9.37 -8.66 26.52
N SER A 45 10.55 -8.70 27.12
CA SER A 45 11.64 -7.77 26.79
C SER A 45 12.10 -7.95 25.33
N GLY A 46 12.32 -6.84 24.62
CA GLY A 46 12.86 -6.82 23.26
C GLY A 46 11.82 -6.82 22.13
N SER A 47 10.62 -7.39 22.33
CA SER A 47 9.58 -7.45 21.29
C SER A 47 8.41 -6.51 21.52
N SER A 48 8.13 -6.12 22.77
CA SER A 48 7.08 -5.13 23.07
C SER A 48 7.41 -3.77 22.45
N VAL A 49 6.38 -3.01 22.05
CA VAL A 49 6.46 -1.63 21.52
C VAL A 49 7.21 -1.38 20.20
N SER A 50 7.87 -2.39 19.61
CA SER A 50 8.57 -2.25 18.31
C SER A 50 7.95 -3.04 17.16
N HIS A 51 6.93 -3.84 17.44
CA HIS A 51 6.28 -4.71 16.46
C HIS A 51 4.77 -4.46 16.41
N PHE A 52 4.17 -4.72 15.26
CA PHE A 52 2.72 -4.81 15.13
C PHE A 52 2.20 -6.01 15.92
N ASP A 53 0.96 -5.91 16.40
CA ASP A 53 0.36 -7.02 17.12
C ASP A 53 0.17 -8.24 16.20
N THR A 54 0.32 -9.43 16.76
CA THR A 54 0.09 -10.71 16.07
C THR A 54 -1.36 -10.92 15.58
N VAL A 55 -2.30 -10.09 16.04
CA VAL A 55 -3.68 -10.07 15.53
C VAL A 55 -3.86 -9.19 14.29
N VAL A 56 -2.83 -8.49 13.84
CA VAL A 56 -2.90 -7.69 12.61
C VAL A 56 -3.06 -8.64 11.42
N GLU A 57 -4.13 -8.42 10.65
CA GLU A 57 -4.41 -9.22 9.46
C GLU A 57 -4.68 -8.29 8.27
N PRO A 58 -4.02 -8.50 7.11
CA PRO A 58 -3.07 -9.58 6.81
C PRO A 58 -1.76 -9.48 7.59
N SER A 59 -1.14 -10.63 7.89
CA SER A 59 0.15 -10.67 8.60
C SER A 59 1.25 -9.86 7.91
N GLU A 60 2.08 -9.17 8.70
CA GLU A 60 3.05 -8.14 8.28
C GLU A 60 4.51 -8.51 8.57
N LEU A 61 5.45 -7.78 7.97
CA LEU A 61 6.89 -8.05 8.10
C LEU A 61 7.41 -7.77 9.53
N MET A 62 6.94 -6.70 10.17
CA MET A 62 7.40 -6.24 11.49
C MET A 62 6.53 -6.75 12.64
N GLU A 63 6.10 -8.00 12.57
CA GLU A 63 5.51 -8.73 13.71
C GLU A 63 6.59 -9.28 14.66
N PRO A 64 6.28 -9.55 15.94
CA PRO A 64 7.28 -9.85 16.97
C PRO A 64 8.07 -11.14 16.76
N PHE A 65 7.58 -12.03 15.90
CA PHE A 65 8.23 -13.27 15.52
C PHE A 65 7.87 -13.62 14.08
N LYS A 66 8.63 -14.55 13.49
CA LYS A 66 8.39 -15.00 12.11
C LYS A 66 7.02 -15.67 12.00
N VAL A 67 6.10 -15.00 11.33
CA VAL A 67 4.82 -15.54 10.90
C VAL A 67 4.84 -15.87 9.40
N ALA A 68 3.96 -16.78 8.99
CA ALA A 68 3.74 -17.05 7.57
C ALA A 68 3.02 -15.86 6.95
N ARG A 69 3.67 -15.17 6.01
CA ARG A 69 3.09 -14.05 5.25
C ARG A 69 3.48 -14.14 3.78
N ALA A 70 2.74 -13.46 2.91
CA ALA A 70 3.22 -13.25 1.54
C ALA A 70 4.48 -12.37 1.57
N ALA A 71 5.46 -12.66 0.72
CA ALA A 71 6.69 -11.86 0.62
C ALA A 71 6.43 -10.40 0.21
N THR A 72 5.26 -10.14 -0.38
CA THR A 72 4.78 -8.81 -0.79
C THR A 72 4.06 -8.05 0.32
N ASN A 73 3.74 -8.69 1.45
CA ASN A 73 3.02 -8.05 2.56
C ASN A 73 4.00 -7.36 3.51
N PHE A 74 4.34 -6.13 3.16
CA PHE A 74 5.16 -5.23 3.97
C PHE A 74 4.57 -3.81 3.98
N HIS A 75 3.24 -3.70 3.78
CA HIS A 75 2.56 -2.43 3.60
C HIS A 75 2.62 -1.59 4.88
N LEU A 76 2.19 -2.12 6.02
CA LEU A 76 2.27 -1.40 7.29
C LEU A 76 3.71 -1.11 7.69
N THR A 77 4.62 -2.05 7.42
CA THR A 77 6.05 -1.86 7.70
C THR A 77 6.61 -0.66 6.94
N ARG A 78 6.29 -0.54 5.66
CA ARG A 78 6.70 0.61 4.83
C ARG A 78 6.12 1.93 5.35
N HIS A 79 4.87 1.93 5.78
CA HIS A 79 4.24 3.11 6.35
C HIS A 79 4.85 3.51 7.70
N ALA A 80 5.15 2.53 8.57
CA ALA A 80 5.84 2.79 9.82
C ALA A 80 7.22 3.42 9.60
N MET A 81 7.95 2.95 8.58
CA MET A 81 9.23 3.56 8.18
C MET A 81 9.07 5.04 7.77
N ARG A 82 8.01 5.38 7.04
CA ARG A 82 7.72 6.78 6.66
C ARG A 82 7.41 7.64 7.88
N ASP A 83 6.58 7.13 8.79
CA ASP A 83 6.21 7.85 10.01
C ASP A 83 7.43 8.16 10.91
N ILE A 84 8.49 7.35 10.84
CA ILE A 84 9.77 7.61 11.54
C ILE A 84 10.81 8.34 10.66
N GLY A 85 10.40 8.89 9.52
CA GLY A 85 11.21 9.79 8.69
C GLY A 85 12.03 9.14 7.57
N TRP A 86 11.78 7.87 7.23
CA TRP A 86 12.43 7.26 6.06
C TRP A 86 11.71 7.65 4.78
N ILE A 87 12.51 8.03 3.79
CA ILE A 87 12.03 8.22 2.42
C ILE A 87 11.89 6.85 1.77
N THR A 88 10.67 6.50 1.36
CA THR A 88 10.39 5.27 0.62
C THR A 88 10.01 5.60 -0.82
N LEU A 89 10.08 4.60 -1.70
CA LEU A 89 9.44 4.68 -3.02
C LEU A 89 7.95 5.10 -2.92
N PRO A 90 7.35 5.64 -3.99
CA PRO A 90 5.92 5.90 -4.03
C PRO A 90 5.10 4.62 -4.02
N GLU A 91 3.83 4.72 -3.66
CA GLU A 91 2.89 3.61 -3.83
C GLU A 91 2.47 3.37 -5.27
N PRO A 92 2.11 2.12 -5.59
CA PRO A 92 1.41 1.85 -6.84
C PRO A 92 0.14 2.71 -6.90
N PRO A 93 -0.16 3.33 -8.05
CA PRO A 93 -1.44 3.95 -8.24
C PRO A 93 -2.53 2.88 -8.32
N VAL A 94 -3.76 3.24 -7.97
CA VAL A 94 -4.91 2.38 -8.25
C VAL A 94 -5.40 2.73 -9.65
N ILE A 95 -5.48 1.72 -10.51
CA ILE A 95 -6.07 1.87 -11.85
C ILE A 95 -7.44 1.18 -11.87
N ALA A 96 -8.37 1.79 -12.57
CA ALA A 96 -9.67 1.21 -12.85
C ALA A 96 -10.03 1.40 -14.32
N LEU A 97 -10.90 0.52 -14.80
CA LEU A 97 -11.39 0.58 -16.17
C LEU A 97 -12.70 1.35 -16.22
N ASP A 98 -12.73 2.46 -16.96
CA ASP A 98 -13.92 3.29 -17.11
C ASP A 98 -14.76 2.87 -18.32
N SER A 99 -14.13 2.70 -19.48
CA SER A 99 -14.85 2.35 -20.70
C SER A 99 -13.99 1.58 -21.70
N VAL A 100 -14.67 0.80 -22.55
CA VAL A 100 -14.07 0.02 -23.64
C VAL A 100 -14.88 0.29 -24.90
N THR A 101 -14.18 0.56 -26.00
CA THR A 101 -14.76 0.67 -27.34
C THR A 101 -14.13 -0.36 -28.27
N THR A 102 -14.48 -0.35 -29.55
CA THR A 102 -13.91 -1.27 -30.56
C THR A 102 -12.42 -1.07 -30.79
N ASN A 103 -11.88 0.12 -30.49
CA ASN A 103 -10.48 0.46 -30.75
C ASN A 103 -9.80 1.25 -29.62
N SER A 104 -10.47 1.44 -28.48
CA SER A 104 -9.92 2.21 -27.37
C SER A 104 -10.39 1.72 -26.01
N LEU A 105 -9.63 2.09 -24.99
CA LEU A 105 -9.88 1.82 -23.59
C LEU A 105 -9.63 3.10 -22.79
N THR A 106 -10.52 3.43 -21.86
CA THR A 106 -10.30 4.54 -20.91
C THR A 106 -10.09 3.98 -19.52
N LEU A 107 -9.00 4.40 -18.88
CA LEU A 107 -8.64 4.06 -17.52
C LEU A 107 -8.74 5.30 -16.63
N SER A 108 -9.30 5.13 -15.44
CA SER A 108 -9.14 6.08 -14.34
C SER A 108 -7.98 5.66 -13.46
N ILE A 109 -7.29 6.65 -12.91
CA ILE A 109 -6.13 6.48 -12.05
C ILE A 109 -6.36 7.28 -10.78
N THR A 110 -6.43 6.58 -9.66
CA THR A 110 -6.38 7.21 -8.34
C THR A 110 -4.90 7.34 -7.94
N PRO A 111 -4.42 8.57 -7.67
CA PRO A 111 -3.06 8.78 -7.19
C PRO A 111 -2.78 7.99 -5.91
N PRO A 112 -1.54 7.54 -5.70
CA PRO A 112 -1.15 6.91 -4.43
C PRO A 112 -1.30 7.89 -3.25
N ASN A 113 -1.66 7.37 -2.08
CA ASN A 113 -1.75 8.14 -0.83
C ASN A 113 -0.37 8.69 -0.44
N HIS A 114 0.70 7.93 -0.71
CA HIS A 114 2.07 8.38 -0.49
C HIS A 114 2.90 8.41 -1.77
N THR A 115 3.47 9.60 -2.04
CA THR A 115 4.33 9.85 -3.20
C THR A 115 5.82 9.89 -2.86
N GLY A 116 6.22 9.44 -1.67
CA GLY A 116 7.62 9.52 -1.22
C GLY A 116 8.15 10.96 -1.19
N GLU A 117 7.33 11.89 -0.69
CA GLU A 117 7.68 13.32 -0.52
C GLU A 117 8.00 14.09 -1.84
N SER A 118 7.68 13.54 -3.00
CA SER A 118 7.87 14.17 -4.32
C SER A 118 6.58 14.13 -5.13
N LEU A 119 6.43 15.01 -6.14
CA LEU A 119 5.30 14.92 -7.08
C LEU A 119 5.37 13.61 -7.86
N ALA A 120 4.28 12.84 -7.85
CA ALA A 120 4.15 11.62 -8.63
C ALA A 120 3.73 11.93 -10.07
N LYS A 121 4.44 11.36 -11.03
CA LYS A 121 4.00 11.22 -12.42
C LYS A 121 3.43 9.83 -12.60
N LEU A 122 2.25 9.72 -13.18
CA LEU A 122 1.54 8.45 -13.36
C LEU A 122 1.84 7.86 -14.74
N TYR A 123 2.01 6.55 -14.79
CA TYR A 123 2.32 5.81 -16.01
C TYR A 123 1.39 4.61 -16.10
N SER A 124 0.95 4.28 -17.30
CA SER A 124 0.18 3.06 -17.58
C SER A 124 0.79 2.32 -18.76
N ALA A 125 0.97 1.02 -18.61
CA ALA A 125 1.43 0.13 -19.65
C ALA A 125 0.34 -0.88 -19.99
N MET A 126 0.16 -1.09 -21.29
CA MET A 126 -0.52 -2.23 -21.87
C MET A 126 0.54 -3.15 -22.48
N ARG A 127 0.32 -4.46 -22.54
CA ARG A 127 1.19 -5.40 -23.28
C ARG A 127 1.17 -5.16 -24.82
N ALA A 128 1.49 -3.94 -25.26
CA ALA A 128 1.68 -3.48 -26.64
C ALA A 128 2.03 -1.98 -26.72
N THR A 129 1.70 -1.18 -25.70
CA THR A 129 1.83 0.29 -25.73
C THR A 129 2.00 0.85 -24.32
N SER A 130 2.91 1.80 -24.15
CA SER A 130 3.08 2.56 -22.90
C SER A 130 2.53 3.97 -23.07
N VAL A 131 1.65 4.41 -22.17
CA VAL A 131 1.14 5.78 -22.11
C VAL A 131 1.61 6.44 -20.82
N THR A 132 2.21 7.62 -20.96
CA THR A 132 2.66 8.45 -19.82
C THR A 132 1.73 9.64 -19.71
N SER A 133 1.19 9.90 -18.52
CA SER A 133 0.32 11.06 -18.31
C SER A 133 0.33 11.50 -16.86
N ALA A 134 0.31 12.81 -16.61
CA ALA A 134 0.03 13.35 -15.28
C ALA A 134 -1.48 13.42 -14.99
N SER A 135 -2.33 13.05 -15.96
CA SER A 135 -3.78 13.01 -15.81
C SER A 135 -4.23 11.79 -15.01
N THR A 136 -5.30 11.95 -14.23
CA THR A 136 -6.01 10.86 -13.55
C THR A 136 -6.93 10.06 -14.49
N THR A 137 -6.97 10.41 -15.77
CA THR A 137 -7.68 9.66 -16.81
C THR A 137 -6.79 9.50 -18.03
N ILE A 138 -6.67 8.27 -18.52
CA ILE A 138 -5.89 7.92 -19.70
C ILE A 138 -6.76 7.14 -20.68
N THR A 139 -6.85 7.63 -21.91
CA THR A 139 -7.45 6.88 -23.02
C THR A 139 -6.34 6.32 -23.90
N VAL A 140 -6.34 5.01 -24.08
CA VAL A 140 -5.47 4.31 -25.03
C VAL A 140 -6.27 3.96 -26.26
N SER A 141 -5.82 4.42 -27.42
CA SER A 141 -6.47 4.22 -28.72
C SER A 141 -5.63 3.35 -29.65
N GLY A 142 -6.21 2.91 -30.77
CA GLY A 142 -5.52 2.06 -31.74
C GLY A 142 -5.48 0.58 -31.34
N LEU A 143 -6.36 0.17 -30.42
CA LEU A 143 -6.50 -1.23 -30.03
C LEU A 143 -7.19 -2.03 -31.14
N SER A 144 -6.78 -3.29 -31.29
CA SER A 144 -7.36 -4.22 -32.25
C SER A 144 -8.57 -4.90 -31.63
N GLN A 145 -9.70 -4.87 -32.35
CA GLN A 145 -10.92 -5.52 -31.90
C GLN A 145 -10.69 -7.03 -31.70
N GLY A 146 -11.11 -7.55 -30.54
CA GLY A 146 -11.01 -8.98 -30.21
C GLY A 146 -9.63 -9.42 -29.67
N ALA A 147 -8.66 -8.52 -29.57
CA ALA A 147 -7.39 -8.79 -28.89
C ALA A 147 -7.52 -8.59 -27.37
N GLN A 148 -6.72 -9.34 -26.60
CA GLN A 148 -6.62 -9.18 -25.15
C GLN A 148 -5.46 -8.26 -24.76
N TYR A 149 -5.70 -7.42 -23.76
CA TYR A 149 -4.80 -6.43 -23.21
C TYR A 149 -4.69 -6.57 -21.69
N ASP A 150 -3.44 -6.71 -21.24
CA ASP A 150 -3.04 -6.66 -19.83
C ASP A 150 -2.62 -5.22 -19.52
N CYS A 151 -3.36 -4.53 -18.65
CA CYS A 151 -3.15 -3.13 -18.26
C CYS A 151 -2.68 -3.05 -16.81
N TYR A 152 -1.59 -2.32 -16.56
CA TYR A 152 -1.08 -2.01 -15.22
C TYR A 152 -0.39 -0.65 -15.25
N GLY A 153 -0.22 -0.01 -14.09
CA GLY A 153 0.42 1.30 -14.00
C GLY A 153 1.44 1.38 -12.89
N TRP A 154 2.22 2.45 -12.87
CA TRP A 154 3.16 2.77 -11.81
C TRP A 154 3.28 4.29 -11.65
N SER A 155 3.75 4.70 -10.47
CA SER A 155 4.08 6.08 -10.15
C SER A 155 5.59 6.27 -10.25
N ASN A 156 6.06 7.34 -10.87
CA ASN A 156 7.45 7.77 -10.78
C ASN A 156 7.56 9.09 -10.04
N THR A 157 8.49 9.16 -9.11
CA THR A 157 8.85 10.38 -8.38
C THR A 157 10.36 10.59 -8.44
N ALA A 158 10.87 11.66 -7.83
CA ALA A 158 12.32 11.87 -7.72
C ALA A 158 13.02 10.77 -6.90
N VAL A 159 12.28 10.07 -6.03
CA VAL A 159 12.79 8.96 -5.20
C VAL A 159 12.90 7.67 -6.00
N GLY A 160 12.02 7.47 -6.98
CA GLY A 160 12.04 6.30 -7.86
C GLY A 160 10.65 5.86 -8.32
N GLN A 161 10.60 4.65 -8.86
CA GLN A 161 9.39 4.02 -9.38
C GLN A 161 8.68 3.20 -8.28
N SER A 162 7.35 3.22 -8.26
CA SER A 162 6.56 2.33 -7.41
C SER A 162 6.57 0.89 -7.91
N ASP A 163 6.08 -0.03 -7.09
CA ASP A 163 5.56 -1.31 -7.60
C ASP A 163 4.44 -1.07 -8.64
N PRO A 164 4.17 -2.04 -9.52
CA PRO A 164 3.04 -1.96 -10.44
C PRO A 164 1.71 -2.05 -9.70
N SER A 165 0.68 -1.39 -10.24
CA SER A 165 -0.70 -1.54 -9.83
C SER A 165 -1.21 -2.97 -10.06
N ASN A 166 -2.40 -3.25 -9.54
CA ASN A 166 -3.15 -4.44 -9.92
C ASN A 166 -3.32 -4.53 -11.44
N LEU A 167 -3.24 -5.77 -11.95
CA LEU A 167 -3.40 -6.06 -13.37
C LEU A 167 -4.88 -6.11 -13.75
N ILE A 168 -5.25 -5.37 -14.80
CA ILE A 168 -6.56 -5.44 -15.45
C ILE A 168 -6.40 -6.17 -16.78
N ARG A 169 -7.16 -7.27 -16.98
CA ARG A 169 -7.21 -8.00 -18.26
C ARG A 169 -8.52 -7.72 -19.00
N ARG A 170 -8.43 -7.30 -20.25
CA ARG A 170 -9.59 -7.03 -21.13
C ARG A 170 -9.39 -7.51 -22.54
#